data_AF-A0A8S9U5Q6-F1
#
_entry.id   AF-A0A8S9U5Q6-F1
#
_cell.length_a   1.000
_cell.length_b   1.000
_cell.length_c   1.000
_cell.angle_alpha   90.00
_cell.angle_beta   90.00
_cell.angle_gamma   90.00
#
_symmetry.space_group_name_H-M   'P 1'
#
loop_
_entity.id
_entity.type
_entity.pdbx_description
1 polymer ?
#
loop_
_entity_poly.entity_id
_entity_poly.type
_entity_poly.pdbx_seq_one_letter_code
_entity_poly.pdbx_strand_id
1 'polypeptide(L)'
;MPKDDASPSTDVSVSPTTLCGPRRRLLQTLALVLLLLGALSMVARIVDLSAATSSFRTGDTSQSELSVRGPIRHNDYQQQAAVSANNSSIAAQITETNTPTATIATPPVTQPTVEQLEKQEQLKSLVVQHTKAPHDYSSVETKNQCYAQRDVGVIAAVQQAARNFCADGGWDSVKQAPVSPEKATKVTTFRVAGGIRSATFQNLMLDLVGVGIHAPIKNMGEDGGSHDPRFNFNNRLINCACDELANHFWKLPGDKERKAEQIWQPSLMALPEEGIPMSTICSPRTPENTKRSAWDFVKNPLQAPDKNETVVFEDPVVLIARRDDHNPFFQISYALNSWIMLQALGWDVTKTRVIHLDGGYPSPIDALHQGLLAPNHDIIDGATLIGKRVHFRGDVMVAPFELSGPMMQHLDNEEPCFESELMKTFRAQSLLTLNVTPAMERELGLTTIRPMIVTVITRRPYGGRKLQRMWVNEDEVMANMRIEYKGLDVEFRSIDYVNLTLFEQMKTTIESDMVISMHGAGLVNVIWARPMTTVVEIFPKERFRWGYRNLCQFVGCDWHEFRGGQDLGEGGTPNSKNKRIPYDEWMSFFHPLFRQSYGAFEERQTVLRGQAS
;
A
#
# COMPACT_ATOMS: atom_id res chain seq x y z
N MET A 1 -5.30 -27.55 71.07
CA MET A 1 -3.88 -27.71 71.49
C MET A 1 -3.56 -29.20 71.46
N PRO A 2 -2.36 -29.66 71.08
CA PRO A 2 -1.45 -29.28 69.99
C PRO A 2 -1.23 -30.45 68.98
N LYS A 3 -0.28 -30.25 68.06
CA LYS A 3 0.19 -31.09 66.93
C LYS A 3 0.66 -32.51 67.32
N ASP A 4 0.68 -33.45 66.36
CA ASP A 4 1.92 -33.98 65.77
C ASP A 4 1.69 -35.08 64.71
N ASP A 5 2.64 -35.13 63.77
CA ASP A 5 2.78 -36.03 62.63
C ASP A 5 3.03 -37.50 63.04
N ALA A 6 2.56 -38.44 62.21
CA ALA A 6 3.31 -39.64 61.79
C ALA A 6 2.49 -40.52 60.82
N SER A 7 3.01 -40.69 59.61
CA SER A 7 2.83 -41.89 58.78
C SER A 7 3.75 -43.02 59.32
N PRO A 8 3.76 -44.26 58.79
CA PRO A 8 3.06 -44.79 57.61
C PRO A 8 2.42 -46.18 57.81
N SER A 9 1.46 -46.56 56.95
CA SER A 9 1.28 -47.98 56.63
C SER A 9 0.75 -48.18 55.22
N THR A 10 1.46 -49.06 54.53
CA THR A 10 1.10 -49.87 53.37
C THR A 10 -0.39 -50.08 53.16
N ASP A 11 -0.86 -49.92 51.92
CA ASP A 11 -2.00 -50.71 51.47
C ASP A 11 -1.94 -51.08 50.00
N VAL A 12 -2.42 -52.31 49.81
CA VAL A 12 -2.36 -53.16 48.64
C VAL A 12 -3.42 -52.74 47.62
N SER A 13 -3.08 -52.94 46.36
CA SER A 13 -3.88 -52.70 45.17
C SER A 13 -5.26 -53.37 45.21
N VAL A 14 -6.29 -52.59 44.92
CA VAL A 14 -7.53 -53.09 44.29
C VAL A 14 -7.90 -52.14 43.15
N SER A 15 -7.89 -52.65 41.92
CA SER A 15 -8.49 -51.96 40.77
C SER A 15 -10.02 -52.02 40.84
N PRO A 16 -10.72 -50.94 40.47
CA PRO A 16 -12.07 -51.03 39.96
C PRO A 16 -12.09 -50.57 38.50
N THR A 17 -12.10 -51.53 37.57
CA THR A 17 -12.73 -51.29 36.27
C THR A 17 -14.23 -51.43 36.42
N THR A 18 -14.94 -50.45 35.85
CA THR A 18 -16.28 -50.49 35.23
C THR A 18 -17.35 -49.67 35.93
N LEU A 19 -17.50 -48.42 35.49
CA LEU A 19 -18.78 -47.78 35.12
C LEU A 19 -18.48 -46.41 34.46
N CYS A 20 -19.28 -46.05 33.45
CA CYS A 20 -19.13 -44.96 32.46
C CYS A 20 -18.23 -45.33 31.24
N GLY A 21 -18.71 -45.63 30.05
CA GLY A 21 -20.02 -45.46 29.40
C GLY A 21 -19.79 -45.09 27.92
N PRO A 22 -20.57 -45.60 26.95
CA PRO A 22 -20.39 -45.38 25.50
C PRO A 22 -20.45 -43.91 25.06
N ARG A 23 -20.93 -43.00 25.93
CA ARG A 23 -20.93 -41.54 25.71
C ARG A 23 -19.53 -40.92 25.59
N ARG A 24 -18.53 -41.44 26.29
CA ARG A 24 -17.16 -40.86 26.26
C ARG A 24 -16.43 -41.21 24.96
N ARG A 25 -16.67 -42.40 24.41
CA ARG A 25 -16.19 -42.79 23.07
C ARG A 25 -16.91 -42.00 21.98
N LEU A 26 -18.23 -41.78 22.08
CA LEU A 26 -18.94 -40.97 21.10
C LEU A 26 -18.41 -39.52 21.05
N LEU A 27 -18.15 -38.90 22.21
CA LEU A 27 -17.60 -37.53 22.28
C LEU A 27 -16.16 -37.44 21.77
N GLN A 28 -15.32 -38.46 22.04
CA GLN A 28 -13.95 -38.50 21.52
C GLN A 28 -13.93 -38.72 20.00
N THR A 29 -14.81 -39.59 19.47
CA THR A 29 -14.94 -39.78 18.03
C THR A 29 -15.50 -38.53 17.35
N LEU A 30 -16.47 -37.84 17.96
CA LEU A 30 -17.02 -36.58 17.43
C LEU A 30 -15.95 -35.47 17.40
N ALA A 31 -15.13 -35.36 18.45
CA ALA A 31 -14.03 -34.42 18.51
C ALA A 31 -12.95 -34.72 17.46
N LEU A 32 -12.64 -36.01 17.22
CA LEU A 32 -11.69 -36.42 16.19
C LEU A 32 -12.23 -36.14 14.78
N VAL A 33 -13.53 -36.38 14.55
CA VAL A 33 -14.20 -36.08 13.27
C VAL A 33 -14.26 -34.57 13.02
N LEU A 34 -14.53 -33.75 14.05
CA LEU A 34 -14.51 -32.29 13.93
C LEU A 34 -13.09 -31.75 13.70
N LEU A 35 -12.06 -32.34 14.32
CA LEU A 35 -10.66 -32.01 14.04
C LEU A 35 -10.25 -32.42 12.61
N LEU A 36 -10.69 -33.59 12.13
CA LEU A 36 -10.47 -34.04 10.76
C LEU A 36 -11.21 -33.17 9.74
N LEU A 37 -12.45 -32.76 10.02
CA LEU A 37 -13.20 -31.83 9.17
C LEU A 37 -12.59 -30.42 9.19
N GLY A 38 -12.08 -29.97 10.33
CA GLY A 38 -11.32 -28.71 10.44
C GLY A 38 -10.00 -28.75 9.66
N ALA A 39 -9.27 -29.86 9.74
CA ALA A 39 -8.05 -30.09 8.96
C ALA A 39 -8.34 -30.19 7.45
N LEU A 40 -9.40 -30.90 7.05
CA LEU A 40 -9.84 -30.99 5.66
C LEU A 40 -10.36 -29.65 5.12
N SER A 41 -11.02 -28.83 5.95
CA SER A 41 -11.43 -27.46 5.60
C SER A 41 -10.22 -26.53 5.42
N MET A 42 -9.18 -26.66 6.26
CA MET A 42 -7.94 -25.92 6.11
C MET A 42 -7.13 -26.37 4.88
N VAL A 43 -7.13 -27.67 4.55
CA VAL A 43 -6.52 -28.18 3.32
C VAL A 43 -7.28 -27.72 2.07
N ALA A 44 -8.62 -27.70 2.10
CA ALA A 44 -9.43 -27.16 1.00
C ALA A 44 -9.15 -25.65 0.76
N ARG A 45 -8.91 -24.86 1.81
CA ARG A 45 -8.53 -23.44 1.69
C ARG A 45 -7.11 -23.22 1.15
N ILE A 46 -6.19 -24.16 1.37
CA ILE A 46 -4.84 -24.11 0.79
C ILE A 46 -4.87 -24.58 -0.67
N VAL A 47 -5.73 -25.56 -0.99
CA VAL A 47 -5.92 -26.02 -2.37
C VAL A 47 -6.61 -24.95 -3.22
N ASP A 48 -7.59 -24.20 -2.70
CA ASP A 48 -8.22 -23.07 -3.43
C ASP A 48 -7.24 -21.90 -3.70
N LEU A 49 -6.25 -21.67 -2.84
CA LEU A 49 -5.17 -20.71 -3.12
C LEU A 49 -4.21 -21.22 -4.20
N SER A 50 -4.02 -22.55 -4.31
CA SER A 50 -3.13 -23.17 -5.31
C SER A 50 -3.82 -23.48 -6.66
N ALA A 51 -5.14 -23.71 -6.67
CA ALA A 51 -5.92 -24.00 -7.86
C ALA A 51 -6.20 -22.74 -8.69
N ALA A 52 -6.24 -21.56 -8.04
CA ALA A 52 -6.21 -20.27 -8.73
C ALA A 52 -4.88 -20.01 -9.47
N THR A 53 -3.83 -20.79 -9.20
CA THR A 53 -2.51 -20.69 -9.84
C THR A 53 -2.19 -21.80 -10.85
N SER A 54 -3.04 -22.84 -11.01
CA SER A 54 -2.69 -24.02 -11.83
C SER A 54 -3.60 -24.33 -13.02
N SER A 55 -4.73 -23.65 -13.23
CA SER A 55 -5.54 -23.86 -14.43
C SER A 55 -5.22 -22.83 -15.51
N PHE A 56 -4.31 -23.18 -16.43
CA PHE A 56 -4.32 -22.88 -17.88
C PHE A 56 -2.90 -23.14 -18.43
N ARG A 57 -2.55 -24.43 -18.54
CA ARG A 57 -1.40 -24.89 -19.34
C ARG A 57 -1.81 -26.10 -20.19
N THR A 58 -2.33 -25.78 -21.37
CA THR A 58 -2.34 -26.58 -22.61
C THR A 58 -2.76 -25.55 -23.68
N GLY A 59 -2.05 -25.22 -24.74
CA GLY A 59 -0.88 -25.73 -25.43
C GLY A 59 -1.12 -25.32 -26.89
N ASP A 60 -0.24 -24.53 -27.50
CA ASP A 60 0.14 -24.78 -28.89
C ASP A 60 1.40 -23.99 -29.28
N THR A 61 2.27 -24.71 -29.96
CA THR A 61 3.54 -24.29 -30.52
C THR A 61 3.34 -23.51 -31.83
N SER A 62 3.93 -22.32 -31.94
CA SER A 62 4.48 -21.89 -33.23
C SER A 62 5.72 -21.02 -33.03
N GLN A 63 6.78 -21.40 -33.74
CA GLN A 63 8.01 -20.65 -33.87
C GLN A 63 7.78 -19.46 -34.80
N SER A 64 8.29 -18.30 -34.44
CA SER A 64 8.78 -17.32 -35.41
C SER A 64 9.78 -16.39 -34.76
N GLU A 65 11.04 -16.53 -35.16
CA GLU A 65 12.09 -15.53 -35.01
C GLU A 65 11.62 -14.21 -35.66
N LEU A 66 11.79 -13.06 -34.98
CA LEU A 66 11.98 -11.78 -35.67
C LEU A 66 12.46 -10.67 -34.71
N SER A 67 13.72 -10.32 -34.92
CA SER A 67 14.35 -8.99 -34.93
C SER A 67 13.90 -7.90 -33.93
N VAL A 68 14.89 -7.54 -33.10
CA VAL A 68 14.94 -6.42 -32.17
C VAL A 68 14.77 -5.07 -32.89
N ARG A 69 13.73 -4.31 -32.51
CA ARG A 69 13.70 -2.83 -32.58
C ARG A 69 13.10 -2.29 -31.29
N GLY A 70 13.85 -1.39 -30.64
CA GLY A 70 13.55 -0.85 -29.32
C GLY A 70 12.28 0.01 -29.26
N PRO A 71 11.71 0.21 -28.07
CA PRO A 71 10.51 1.01 -27.91
C PRO A 71 10.80 2.51 -28.01
N ILE A 72 9.91 3.17 -28.74
CA ILE A 72 9.81 4.62 -28.94
C ILE A 72 9.35 5.26 -27.61
N ARG A 73 10.06 6.31 -27.19
CA ARG A 73 9.75 7.13 -26.01
C ARG A 73 8.46 7.92 -26.24
N HIS A 74 7.53 7.86 -25.30
CA HIS A 74 6.53 8.92 -25.09
C HIS A 74 7.08 9.87 -24.03
N ASN A 75 7.77 10.92 -24.47
CA ASN A 75 8.06 12.10 -23.66
C ASN A 75 6.94 13.09 -23.94
N ASP A 76 6.02 13.30 -22.98
CA ASP A 76 5.23 14.52 -22.87
C ASP A 76 4.55 14.54 -21.51
N TYR A 77 5.32 14.86 -20.45
CA TYR A 77 4.82 15.41 -19.19
C TYR A 77 6.00 16.08 -18.48
N GLN A 78 6.46 17.21 -19.02
CA GLN A 78 7.19 18.27 -18.32
C GLN A 78 7.61 19.35 -19.32
N GLN A 79 6.83 20.42 -19.44
CA GLN A 79 7.26 21.81 -19.66
C GLN A 79 6.08 22.65 -20.11
N GLN A 80 5.50 23.42 -19.19
CA GLN A 80 5.01 24.76 -19.47
C GLN A 80 4.71 25.47 -18.14
N ALA A 81 5.78 25.98 -17.54
CA ALA A 81 5.70 27.10 -16.62
C ALA A 81 6.83 28.08 -16.97
N ALA A 82 6.42 29.32 -17.21
CA ALA A 82 7.21 30.54 -17.37
C ALA A 82 7.72 30.92 -18.78
N VAL A 83 7.57 32.23 -19.03
CA VAL A 83 8.10 33.11 -20.08
C VAL A 83 7.41 32.95 -21.45
N SER A 84 6.69 33.92 -22.02
CA SER A 84 7.05 35.33 -22.19
C SER A 84 5.84 36.20 -22.56
N ALA A 85 5.72 37.36 -21.92
CA ALA A 85 5.01 38.51 -22.46
C ALA A 85 6.00 39.39 -23.23
N ASN A 86 5.76 39.62 -24.52
CA ASN A 86 5.88 40.95 -25.14
C ASN A 86 5.55 40.94 -26.64
N ASN A 87 4.58 41.80 -26.97
CA ASN A 87 4.47 42.67 -28.13
C ASN A 87 5.03 42.24 -29.49
N SER A 88 4.13 42.13 -30.47
CA SER A 88 4.20 42.99 -31.65
C SER A 88 2.88 43.03 -32.42
N SER A 89 2.45 44.27 -32.66
CA SER A 89 1.36 44.76 -33.48
C SER A 89 1.39 44.32 -34.95
N ILE A 90 0.22 44.02 -35.53
CA ILE A 90 -0.10 44.38 -36.92
C ILE A 90 -1.59 44.79 -36.98
N ALA A 91 -1.82 45.99 -37.51
CA ALA A 91 -3.11 46.61 -37.73
C ALA A 91 -3.71 46.22 -39.09
N ALA A 92 -5.04 46.06 -39.18
CA ALA A 92 -5.80 46.24 -40.42
C ALA A 92 -7.30 46.51 -40.16
N GLN A 93 -7.68 47.77 -40.38
CA GLN A 93 -8.89 48.32 -41.03
C GLN A 93 -10.31 47.72 -40.79
N ILE A 94 -11.10 48.50 -40.01
CA ILE A 94 -12.38 49.17 -40.33
C ILE A 94 -13.37 48.44 -41.27
N THR A 95 -14.59 48.14 -40.77
CA THR A 95 -15.87 48.69 -41.30
C THR A 95 -16.97 48.57 -40.24
N GLU A 96 -17.65 49.68 -39.95
CA GLU A 96 -18.80 49.79 -39.05
C GLU A 96 -20.10 49.28 -39.70
N THR A 97 -20.92 48.56 -38.95
CA THR A 97 -22.39 48.59 -39.09
C THR A 97 -23.04 48.49 -37.71
N ASN A 98 -23.79 49.53 -37.38
CA ASN A 98 -24.52 49.73 -36.13
C ASN A 98 -25.76 48.81 -36.03
N THR A 99 -25.92 48.10 -34.91
CA THR A 99 -27.23 47.62 -34.43
C THR A 99 -27.22 47.63 -32.89
N PRO A 100 -28.21 48.25 -32.21
CA PRO A 100 -28.18 48.39 -30.76
C PRO A 100 -28.66 47.10 -30.09
N THR A 101 -27.79 46.45 -29.30
CA THR A 101 -28.18 45.34 -28.43
C THR A 101 -27.99 45.79 -26.98
N ALA A 102 -29.06 45.70 -26.20
CA ALA A 102 -29.11 46.13 -24.81
C ALA A 102 -28.06 45.41 -23.95
N THR A 103 -27.15 46.18 -23.36
CA THR A 103 -26.16 45.69 -22.41
C THR A 103 -26.84 45.46 -21.05
N ILE A 104 -27.01 44.19 -20.67
CA ILE A 104 -27.22 43.83 -19.27
C ILE A 104 -25.86 44.05 -18.59
N ALA A 105 -25.73 45.17 -17.88
CA ALA A 105 -24.57 45.44 -17.05
C ALA A 105 -24.50 44.37 -15.96
N THR A 106 -23.47 43.53 -16.02
CA THR A 106 -23.03 42.73 -14.88
C THR A 106 -22.61 43.70 -13.78
N PRO A 107 -23.10 43.55 -12.53
CA PRO A 107 -22.68 44.43 -11.45
C PRO A 107 -21.17 44.28 -11.21
N PRO A 108 -20.48 45.37 -10.84
CA PRO A 108 -19.05 45.31 -10.57
C PRO A 108 -18.80 44.43 -9.34
N VAL A 109 -18.05 43.35 -9.53
CA VAL A 109 -17.51 42.54 -8.43
C VAL A 109 -16.59 43.46 -7.63
N THR A 110 -17.12 43.99 -6.52
CA THR A 110 -16.40 44.90 -5.65
C THR A 110 -15.37 44.07 -4.89
N GLN A 111 -14.08 44.44 -4.98
CA GLN A 111 -13.05 43.75 -4.21
C GLN A 111 -13.31 43.96 -2.71
N PRO A 112 -13.14 42.91 -1.88
CA PRO A 112 -13.42 42.99 -0.46
C PRO A 112 -12.49 44.00 0.24
N THR A 113 -13.04 44.76 1.19
CA THR A 113 -12.26 45.72 2.00
C THR A 113 -11.32 45.00 2.97
N VAL A 114 -10.30 45.69 3.47
CA VAL A 114 -9.37 45.15 4.49
C VAL A 114 -10.14 44.65 5.73
N GLU A 115 -11.13 45.40 6.18
CA GLU A 115 -11.99 45.01 7.30
C GLU A 115 -12.82 43.75 7.01
N GLN A 116 -13.31 43.58 5.77
CA GLN A 116 -13.99 42.36 5.34
C GLN A 116 -13.05 41.16 5.32
N LEU A 117 -11.81 41.35 4.89
CA LEU A 117 -10.78 40.31 4.89
C LEU A 117 -10.38 39.91 6.32
N GLU A 118 -10.18 40.88 7.22
CA GLU A 118 -9.88 40.62 8.63
C GLU A 118 -11.02 39.88 9.33
N LYS A 119 -12.27 40.31 9.10
CA LYS A 119 -13.46 39.62 9.61
C LYS A 119 -13.57 38.21 9.05
N GLN A 120 -13.29 38.02 7.77
CA GLN A 120 -13.29 36.69 7.15
C GLN A 120 -12.25 35.79 7.81
N GLU A 121 -11.04 36.29 8.07
CA GLU A 121 -9.99 35.52 8.72
C GLU A 121 -10.35 35.14 10.17
N GLN A 122 -11.01 36.04 10.91
CA GLN A 122 -11.57 35.73 12.23
C GLN A 122 -12.62 34.61 12.15
N LEU A 123 -13.55 34.67 11.19
CA LEU A 123 -14.58 33.63 11.02
C LEU A 123 -13.98 32.27 10.65
N LYS A 124 -12.94 32.23 9.83
CA LYS A 124 -12.22 30.98 9.51
C LYS A 124 -11.65 30.31 10.76
N SER A 125 -11.16 31.09 11.72
CA SER A 125 -10.63 30.57 12.99
C SER A 125 -11.69 29.89 13.87
N LEU A 126 -12.97 30.25 13.71
CA LEU A 126 -14.10 29.67 14.43
C LEU A 126 -14.56 28.33 13.85
N VAL A 127 -14.17 28.00 12.61
CA VAL A 127 -14.51 26.70 12.01
C VAL A 127 -13.64 25.62 12.63
N VAL A 128 -14.26 24.85 13.52
CA VAL A 128 -13.64 23.68 14.14
C VAL A 128 -13.66 22.51 13.17
N GLN A 129 -12.52 21.85 13.02
CA GLN A 129 -12.46 20.57 12.36
C GLN A 129 -12.97 19.52 13.34
N HIS A 130 -14.19 19.03 13.11
CA HIS A 130 -14.71 17.96 13.92
C HIS A 130 -13.89 16.68 13.66
N THR A 131 -13.53 16.01 14.74
CA THR A 131 -12.93 14.68 14.72
C THR A 131 -13.89 13.75 15.42
N LYS A 132 -13.99 12.50 14.95
CA LYS A 132 -14.75 11.49 15.67
C LYS A 132 -14.15 11.33 17.06
N ALA A 133 -15.01 11.27 18.09
CA ALA A 133 -14.56 11.06 19.47
C ALA A 133 -13.68 9.80 19.56
N PRO A 134 -12.66 9.78 20.45
CA PRO A 134 -11.80 8.62 20.61
C PRO A 134 -12.65 7.39 20.96
N HIS A 135 -12.29 6.27 20.34
CA HIS A 135 -12.99 5.02 20.55
C HIS A 135 -12.66 4.46 21.94
N ASP A 136 -13.68 3.92 22.61
CA ASP A 136 -13.50 3.29 23.92
C ASP A 136 -12.87 1.90 23.76
N TYR A 137 -11.58 1.80 24.10
CA TYR A 137 -10.91 0.52 24.25
C TYR A 137 -11.23 -0.05 25.64
N SER A 138 -12.30 -0.85 25.70
CA SER A 138 -12.75 -1.49 26.94
C SER A 138 -11.73 -2.45 27.57
N SER A 139 -10.70 -2.86 26.82
CA SER A 139 -9.63 -3.76 27.27
C SER A 139 -8.24 -3.11 27.14
N VAL A 140 -7.48 -3.11 28.24
CA VAL A 140 -6.07 -2.69 28.26
C VAL A 140 -5.21 -3.57 27.35
N GLU A 141 -5.52 -4.87 27.25
CA GLU A 141 -4.82 -5.80 26.38
C GLU A 141 -5.01 -5.42 24.90
N THR A 142 -6.25 -5.17 24.48
CA THR A 142 -6.57 -4.71 23.13
C THR A 142 -5.88 -3.38 22.82
N LYS A 143 -5.91 -2.43 23.76
CA LYS A 143 -5.22 -1.15 23.62
C LYS A 143 -3.72 -1.32 23.38
N ASN A 144 -3.07 -2.17 24.18
CA ASN A 144 -1.63 -2.44 24.05
C ASN A 144 -1.31 -3.14 22.72
N GLN A 145 -2.15 -4.09 22.30
CA GLN A 145 -1.99 -4.76 21.01
C GLN A 145 -2.14 -3.78 19.85
N CYS A 146 -3.16 -2.93 19.87
CA CYS A 146 -3.37 -1.89 18.85
C CYS A 146 -2.19 -0.92 18.81
N TYR A 147 -1.72 -0.46 19.97
CA TYR A 147 -0.57 0.42 20.03
C TYR A 147 0.68 -0.21 19.40
N ALA A 148 0.98 -1.47 19.71
CA ALA A 148 2.19 -2.15 19.24
C ALA A 148 2.12 -2.64 17.78
N GLN A 149 0.91 -2.87 17.23
CA GLN A 149 0.72 -3.53 15.93
C GLN A 149 0.03 -2.67 14.86
N ARG A 150 -0.70 -1.63 15.25
CA ARG A 150 -1.47 -0.76 14.35
C ARG A 150 -1.15 0.72 14.50
N ASP A 151 -0.46 1.10 15.58
CA ASP A 151 -0.12 2.49 15.89
C ASP A 151 1.40 2.69 16.02
N VAL A 152 1.82 3.88 16.47
CA VAL A 152 3.20 4.34 16.56
C VAL A 152 4.12 3.42 17.38
N GLY A 153 3.56 2.59 18.27
CA GLY A 153 4.31 1.58 19.00
C GLY A 153 4.97 0.53 18.09
N VAL A 154 4.51 0.35 16.86
CA VAL A 154 5.15 -0.54 15.88
C VAL A 154 6.58 -0.12 15.57
N ILE A 155 6.90 1.18 15.60
CA ILE A 155 8.26 1.70 15.35
C ILE A 155 9.22 1.20 16.43
N ALA A 156 8.83 1.34 17.70
CA ALA A 156 9.60 0.83 18.83
C ALA A 156 9.69 -0.71 18.80
N ALA A 157 8.61 -1.39 18.42
CA ALA A 157 8.62 -2.85 18.27
C ALA A 157 9.62 -3.31 17.20
N VAL A 158 9.72 -2.59 16.07
CA VAL A 158 10.70 -2.87 15.02
C VAL A 158 12.12 -2.70 15.54
N GLN A 159 12.40 -1.60 16.25
CA GLN A 159 13.72 -1.35 16.85
C GLN A 159 14.12 -2.47 17.82
N GLN A 160 13.19 -2.93 18.67
CA GLN A 160 13.43 -4.00 19.64
C GLN A 160 13.56 -5.39 18.98
N ALA A 161 12.96 -5.58 17.80
CA ALA A 161 12.98 -6.86 17.09
C ALA A 161 14.25 -7.07 16.23
N ALA A 162 15.17 -6.10 16.20
CA ALA A 162 16.40 -6.17 15.43
C ALA A 162 17.27 -7.37 15.83
N ARG A 163 17.53 -8.28 14.89
CA ARG A 163 18.48 -9.39 15.05
C ARG A 163 19.68 -9.15 14.16
N ASN A 164 20.81 -8.85 14.78
CA ASN A 164 22.05 -8.54 14.07
C ASN A 164 22.87 -9.81 13.84
N PHE A 165 23.48 -9.91 12.66
CA PHE A 165 24.40 -10.97 12.27
C PHE A 165 25.61 -10.31 11.60
N CYS A 166 26.81 -10.81 11.88
CA CYS A 166 28.06 -10.23 11.39
C CYS A 166 28.15 -8.73 11.72
N ALA A 167 27.79 -8.36 12.95
CA ALA A 167 27.59 -6.98 13.38
C ALA A 167 28.84 -6.09 13.27
N ASP A 168 30.02 -6.72 13.41
CA ASP A 168 31.36 -6.16 13.24
C ASP A 168 31.93 -6.35 11.82
N GLY A 169 31.11 -6.82 10.87
CA GLY A 169 31.45 -7.03 9.47
C GLY A 169 31.14 -5.84 8.57
N GLY A 170 30.99 -6.10 7.26
CA GLY A 170 30.60 -5.09 6.26
C GLY A 170 31.76 -4.55 5.42
N TRP A 171 31.63 -3.29 5.00
CA TRP A 171 32.59 -2.59 4.12
C TRP A 171 33.55 -1.69 4.90
N ASP A 172 34.86 -1.88 4.73
CA ASP A 172 35.89 -0.96 5.24
C ASP A 172 36.21 0.06 4.14
N SER A 173 35.67 1.28 4.27
CA SER A 173 35.85 2.34 3.27
C SER A 173 37.27 2.87 3.18
N VAL A 174 38.10 2.71 4.22
CA VAL A 174 39.50 3.12 4.22
C VAL A 174 40.34 2.10 3.45
N LYS A 175 40.11 0.81 3.72
CA LYS A 175 40.82 -0.28 3.02
C LYS A 175 40.24 -0.59 1.64
N GLN A 176 39.06 -0.06 1.33
CA GLN A 176 38.29 -0.37 0.12
C GLN A 176 38.11 -1.89 -0.06
N ALA A 177 37.76 -2.56 1.03
CA ALA A 177 37.62 -4.01 1.09
C ALA A 177 36.58 -4.45 2.15
N PRO A 178 36.03 -5.67 2.08
CA PRO A 178 35.27 -6.23 3.18
C PRO A 178 36.11 -6.34 4.46
N VAL A 179 35.48 -6.18 5.63
CA VAL A 179 36.18 -6.26 6.93
C VAL A 179 36.86 -7.61 7.13
N SER A 180 36.18 -8.69 6.76
CA SER A 180 36.73 -10.05 6.70
C SER A 180 35.95 -10.90 5.70
N PRO A 181 36.52 -12.01 5.19
CA PRO A 181 35.81 -12.91 4.29
C PRO A 181 34.52 -13.49 4.89
N GLU A 182 34.55 -13.93 6.15
CA GLU A 182 33.45 -14.64 6.82
C GLU A 182 32.33 -13.69 7.29
N LYS A 183 32.65 -12.40 7.42
CA LYS A 183 31.74 -11.32 7.82
C LYS A 183 31.72 -10.19 6.79
N ALA A 184 31.86 -10.53 5.51
CA ALA A 184 31.95 -9.51 4.46
C ALA A 184 30.67 -8.66 4.40
N THR A 185 29.50 -9.24 4.68
CA THR A 185 28.21 -8.54 4.69
C THR A 185 27.67 -8.48 6.12
N LYS A 186 27.34 -7.28 6.60
CA LYS A 186 26.58 -7.10 7.84
C LYS A 186 25.09 -7.24 7.54
N VAL A 187 24.34 -7.95 8.38
CA VAL A 187 22.90 -8.16 8.17
C VAL A 187 22.12 -7.92 9.46
N THR A 188 21.00 -7.23 9.37
CA THR A 188 20.03 -7.12 10.46
C THR A 188 18.66 -7.52 9.94
N THR A 189 17.96 -8.42 10.63
CA THR A 189 16.59 -8.82 10.28
C THR A 189 15.58 -8.25 11.28
N PHE A 190 14.38 -7.96 10.78
CA PHE A 190 13.28 -7.37 11.53
C PHE A 190 12.01 -8.18 11.30
N ARG A 191 11.32 -8.55 12.39
CA ARG A 191 10.04 -9.26 12.32
C ARG A 191 9.19 -8.93 13.54
N VAL A 192 8.02 -8.32 13.30
CA VAL A 192 7.07 -7.95 14.37
C VAL A 192 5.64 -8.37 14.05
N ALA A 193 4.81 -8.52 15.08
CA ALA A 193 3.42 -8.95 14.95
C ALA A 193 2.53 -7.98 14.14
N GLY A 194 2.90 -6.69 14.06
CA GLY A 194 2.25 -5.70 13.18
C GLY A 194 2.43 -5.98 11.68
N GLY A 195 3.03 -7.10 11.30
CA GLY A 195 3.20 -7.53 9.92
C GLY A 195 4.44 -6.96 9.24
N ILE A 196 5.24 -6.14 9.92
CA ILE A 196 6.50 -5.63 9.36
C ILE A 196 7.55 -6.74 9.40
N ARG A 197 8.07 -7.06 8.21
CA ARG A 197 9.18 -8.00 8.00
C ARG A 197 10.15 -7.41 6.99
N SER A 198 11.40 -7.23 7.39
CA SER A 198 12.42 -6.57 6.57
C SER A 198 13.82 -7.07 6.94
N ALA A 199 14.80 -6.70 6.14
CA ALA A 199 16.21 -6.83 6.48
C ALA A 199 17.01 -5.65 5.94
N THR A 200 18.05 -5.27 6.68
CA THR A 200 19.09 -4.35 6.21
C THR A 200 20.39 -5.10 6.00
N PHE A 201 21.17 -4.66 5.02
CA PHE A 201 22.48 -5.19 4.70
C PHE A 201 23.49 -4.04 4.60
N GLN A 202 24.76 -4.33 4.80
CA GLN A 202 25.87 -3.48 4.36
C GLN A 202 26.89 -4.37 3.65
N ASN A 203 27.46 -3.87 2.54
CA ASN A 203 28.31 -4.64 1.64
C ASN A 203 27.57 -5.83 1.00
N LEU A 204 26.42 -5.52 0.37
CA LEU A 204 25.61 -6.46 -0.42
C LEU A 204 25.90 -6.23 -1.91
N MET A 205 26.01 -7.30 -2.70
CA MET A 205 26.06 -7.21 -4.15
C MET A 205 24.92 -7.97 -4.81
N LEU A 206 24.20 -7.32 -5.73
CA LEU A 206 23.25 -7.96 -6.62
C LEU A 206 23.86 -8.14 -8.01
N ASP A 207 23.94 -9.38 -8.51
CA ASP A 207 24.39 -9.67 -9.87
C ASP A 207 23.16 -9.83 -10.78
N LEU A 208 22.77 -8.74 -11.43
CA LEU A 208 21.62 -8.67 -12.31
C LEU A 208 21.96 -9.14 -13.74
N VAL A 209 23.13 -9.75 -13.95
CA VAL A 209 23.51 -10.32 -15.26
C VAL A 209 22.67 -11.55 -15.57
N GLY A 210 21.94 -11.50 -16.68
CA GLY A 210 21.05 -12.58 -17.11
C GLY A 210 19.76 -12.69 -16.30
N VAL A 211 19.44 -11.69 -15.48
CA VAL A 211 18.14 -11.60 -14.81
C VAL A 211 17.06 -11.19 -15.81
N GLY A 212 15.92 -11.89 -15.76
CA GLY A 212 14.71 -11.52 -16.48
C GLY A 212 13.61 -11.09 -15.53
N ILE A 213 12.60 -10.44 -16.07
CA ILE A 213 11.35 -10.09 -15.36
C ILE A 213 10.38 -11.27 -15.48
N HIS A 214 9.65 -11.62 -14.41
CA HIS A 214 8.82 -12.83 -14.37
C HIS A 214 7.67 -12.81 -15.38
N ALA A 215 6.79 -11.82 -15.27
CA ALA A 215 5.64 -11.65 -16.13
C ALA A 215 5.39 -10.14 -16.33
N PRO A 216 6.21 -9.45 -17.14
CA PRO A 216 6.03 -8.03 -17.39
C PRO A 216 4.81 -7.79 -18.29
N ILE A 217 4.13 -6.67 -18.09
CA ILE A 217 3.14 -6.17 -19.07
C ILE A 217 3.83 -5.25 -20.08
N LYS A 218 3.32 -5.28 -21.32
CA LYS A 218 3.71 -4.34 -22.38
C LYS A 218 2.84 -3.09 -22.41
N ASN A 219 1.61 -3.20 -21.90
CA ASN A 219 0.63 -2.12 -21.84
C ASN A 219 -0.40 -2.41 -20.74
N MET A 220 -1.11 -1.38 -20.30
CA MET A 220 -2.12 -1.46 -19.23
C MET A 220 -3.29 -2.41 -19.50
N GLY A 221 -3.54 -2.81 -20.75
CA GLY A 221 -4.55 -3.80 -21.09
C GLY A 221 -4.19 -5.23 -20.66
N GLU A 222 -2.90 -5.50 -20.42
CA GLU A 222 -2.38 -6.79 -19.95
C GLU A 222 -2.35 -6.89 -18.42
N ASP A 223 -2.65 -5.79 -17.71
CA ASP A 223 -2.75 -5.74 -16.25
C ASP A 223 -3.86 -6.67 -15.73
N GLY A 224 -3.48 -7.57 -14.82
CA GLY A 224 -4.37 -8.50 -14.16
C GLY A 224 -3.63 -9.44 -13.20
N GLY A 225 -4.32 -10.42 -12.63
CA GLY A 225 -3.75 -11.31 -11.60
C GLY A 225 -2.60 -12.22 -12.06
N SER A 226 -2.30 -12.27 -13.37
CA SER A 226 -1.18 -13.01 -13.95
C SER A 226 0.09 -12.16 -14.15
N HIS A 227 0.01 -10.84 -13.93
CA HIS A 227 1.15 -9.93 -13.96
C HIS A 227 1.99 -10.07 -12.69
N ASP A 228 3.31 -10.02 -12.87
CA ASP A 228 4.27 -9.97 -11.77
C ASP A 228 5.60 -9.40 -12.31
N PRO A 229 5.91 -8.12 -12.05
CA PRO A 229 7.08 -7.48 -12.63
C PRO A 229 8.37 -7.76 -11.84
N ARG A 230 8.30 -8.57 -10.78
CA ARG A 230 9.48 -8.88 -9.97
C ARG A 230 10.50 -9.68 -10.77
N PHE A 231 11.76 -9.51 -10.42
CA PHE A 231 12.85 -10.22 -11.07
C PHE A 231 12.85 -11.71 -10.74
N ASN A 232 13.14 -12.52 -11.76
CA ASN A 232 13.38 -13.95 -11.58
C ASN A 232 14.67 -14.16 -10.81
N PHE A 233 14.57 -14.90 -9.73
CA PHE A 233 15.70 -15.38 -8.97
C PHE A 233 16.59 -16.26 -9.85
N ASN A 234 17.88 -16.08 -9.70
CA ASN A 234 18.88 -17.05 -10.11
C ASN A 234 19.90 -17.20 -8.98
N ASN A 235 20.62 -18.32 -8.95
CA ASN A 235 21.54 -18.66 -7.86
C ASN A 235 22.78 -17.74 -7.73
N ARG A 236 22.99 -16.80 -8.66
CA ARG A 236 24.06 -15.80 -8.61
C ARG A 236 23.56 -14.41 -8.25
N LEU A 237 22.25 -14.20 -8.23
CA LEU A 237 21.65 -12.88 -8.08
C LEU A 237 22.06 -12.22 -6.77
N ILE A 238 21.99 -12.95 -5.65
CA ILE A 238 22.26 -12.41 -4.33
C ILE A 238 23.67 -12.82 -3.91
N ASN A 239 24.59 -11.87 -3.81
CA ASN A 239 25.95 -12.08 -3.32
C ASN A 239 26.12 -11.36 -2.00
N CYS A 240 26.15 -12.14 -0.92
CA CYS A 240 26.51 -11.67 0.42
C CYS A 240 27.13 -12.81 1.22
N ALA A 241 28.05 -12.48 2.13
CA ALA A 241 28.75 -13.45 2.96
C ALA A 241 28.65 -13.05 4.45
N CYS A 242 27.88 -13.84 5.19
CA CYS A 242 27.79 -13.74 6.64
C CYS A 242 27.61 -15.15 7.22
N ASP A 243 28.71 -15.74 7.69
CA ASP A 243 28.72 -17.10 8.23
C ASP A 243 27.79 -17.25 9.45
N GLU A 244 27.65 -16.20 10.25
CA GLU A 244 26.77 -16.18 11.41
C GLU A 244 25.29 -16.37 11.02
N LEU A 245 24.82 -15.62 10.01
CA LEU A 245 23.45 -15.72 9.50
C LEU A 245 23.21 -17.06 8.83
N ALA A 246 24.15 -17.51 7.99
CA ALA A 246 24.06 -18.81 7.36
C ALA A 246 23.94 -19.93 8.41
N ASN A 247 24.81 -19.91 9.43
CA ASN A 247 24.78 -20.89 10.53
C ASN A 247 23.50 -20.83 11.35
N HIS A 248 22.93 -19.64 11.58
CA HIS A 248 21.62 -19.52 12.22
C HIS A 248 20.54 -20.23 11.41
N PHE A 249 20.51 -20.01 10.10
CA PHE A 249 19.52 -20.61 9.22
C PHE A 249 19.66 -22.15 9.14
N TRP A 250 20.89 -22.66 9.11
CA TRP A 250 21.18 -24.09 9.15
C TRP A 250 20.67 -24.79 10.41
N LYS A 251 20.64 -24.08 11.54
CA LYS A 251 20.18 -24.62 12.83
C LYS A 251 18.66 -24.62 12.97
N LEU A 252 17.91 -24.06 12.03
CA LEU A 252 16.44 -24.09 12.07
C LEU A 252 15.93 -25.53 11.86
N PRO A 253 14.90 -25.95 12.62
CA PRO A 253 14.52 -27.35 12.78
C PRO A 253 13.90 -27.97 11.52
N GLY A 254 13.40 -27.17 10.58
CA GLY A 254 12.72 -27.67 9.38
C GLY A 254 12.59 -26.64 8.25
N ASP A 255 12.09 -27.10 7.11
CA ASP A 255 11.90 -26.26 5.92
C ASP A 255 10.86 -25.17 6.11
N LYS A 256 9.88 -25.38 6.99
CA LYS A 256 8.84 -24.39 7.30
C LYS A 256 9.46 -23.18 8.01
N GLU A 257 10.25 -23.43 9.05
CA GLU A 257 10.94 -22.39 9.82
C GLU A 257 11.94 -21.66 8.93
N ARG A 258 12.67 -22.41 8.10
CA ARG A 258 13.56 -21.85 7.07
C ARG A 258 12.81 -20.95 6.09
N LYS A 259 11.71 -21.42 5.48
CA LYS A 259 10.88 -20.60 4.58
C LYS A 259 10.35 -19.33 5.28
N ALA A 260 9.97 -19.45 6.55
CA ALA A 260 9.50 -18.32 7.36
C ALA A 260 10.59 -17.28 7.69
N GLU A 261 11.87 -17.60 7.52
CA GLU A 261 13.02 -16.70 7.74
C GLU A 261 13.68 -16.24 6.41
N GLN A 262 13.22 -16.71 5.23
CA GLN A 262 13.71 -16.24 3.92
C GLN A 262 13.49 -14.74 3.67
N ILE A 263 14.56 -13.97 3.46
CA ILE A 263 14.50 -12.52 3.27
C ILE A 263 13.93 -12.15 1.89
N TRP A 264 14.38 -12.83 0.84
CA TRP A 264 14.15 -12.40 -0.54
C TRP A 264 12.89 -12.99 -1.20
N GLN A 265 12.24 -13.95 -0.55
CA GLN A 265 11.04 -14.62 -1.06
C GLN A 265 9.92 -13.64 -1.47
N PRO A 266 9.63 -12.56 -0.71
CA PRO A 266 8.60 -11.61 -1.12
C PRO A 266 9.05 -10.69 -2.27
N SER A 267 10.36 -10.50 -2.47
CA SER A 267 10.91 -9.53 -3.41
C SER A 267 11.28 -10.12 -4.77
N LEU A 268 11.44 -11.43 -4.88
CA LEU A 268 11.86 -12.12 -6.10
C LEU A 268 10.86 -13.20 -6.52
N MET A 269 10.96 -13.63 -7.78
CA MET A 269 10.15 -14.69 -8.37
C MET A 269 10.96 -15.91 -8.79
N ALA A 270 10.27 -17.01 -9.12
CA ALA A 270 10.90 -18.27 -9.56
C ALA A 270 11.96 -18.83 -8.58
N LEU A 271 11.72 -18.67 -7.27
CA LEU A 271 12.56 -19.32 -6.26
C LEU A 271 12.35 -20.84 -6.30
N PRO A 272 13.38 -21.66 -6.02
CA PRO A 272 13.24 -23.11 -5.97
C PRO A 272 12.17 -23.55 -4.96
N GLU A 273 11.21 -24.38 -5.40
CA GLU A 273 10.12 -24.89 -4.54
C GLU A 273 10.60 -25.95 -3.54
N GLU A 274 11.58 -26.75 -3.98
CA GLU A 274 12.23 -27.84 -3.25
C GLU A 274 13.72 -27.56 -3.03
N GLY A 275 14.27 -28.02 -1.90
CA GLY A 275 15.67 -27.84 -1.53
C GLY A 275 15.92 -26.69 -0.55
N ILE A 276 17.18 -26.58 -0.12
CA ILE A 276 17.58 -25.69 0.97
C ILE A 276 17.62 -24.24 0.45
N PRO A 277 16.90 -23.29 1.09
CA PRO A 277 16.84 -21.88 0.69
C PRO A 277 18.16 -21.09 0.78
N MET A 278 19.32 -21.75 0.90
CA MET A 278 20.59 -21.08 1.18
C MET A 278 20.96 -20.05 0.11
N SER A 279 20.67 -20.33 -1.15
CA SER A 279 20.97 -19.40 -2.25
C SER A 279 20.16 -18.10 -2.17
N THR A 280 19.16 -18.05 -1.31
CA THR A 280 18.29 -16.88 -1.11
C THR A 280 18.60 -16.18 0.22
N ILE A 281 19.60 -16.59 0.99
CA ILE A 281 19.95 -16.05 2.32
C ILE A 281 21.47 -16.11 2.51
N CYS A 282 22.19 -15.05 2.11
CA CYS A 282 23.64 -14.84 2.28
C CYS A 282 24.48 -16.10 2.53
N SER A 283 24.63 -16.93 1.51
CA SER A 283 25.31 -18.21 1.65
C SER A 283 26.80 -18.10 1.35
N PRO A 284 27.67 -18.48 2.30
CA PRO A 284 29.12 -18.55 2.11
C PRO A 284 29.58 -19.82 1.38
N ARG A 285 28.72 -20.83 1.13
CA ARG A 285 29.18 -22.06 0.45
C ARG A 285 29.43 -21.83 -1.03
N THR A 286 30.70 -21.95 -1.43
CA THR A 286 31.16 -22.11 -2.81
C THR A 286 30.46 -23.29 -3.46
N PRO A 287 29.74 -23.11 -4.58
CA PRO A 287 29.42 -24.24 -5.44
C PRO A 287 30.74 -24.87 -5.90
N GLU A 288 30.96 -26.15 -5.59
CA GLU A 288 32.07 -26.88 -6.19
C GLU A 288 31.88 -26.87 -7.72
N ASN A 289 32.88 -26.38 -8.45
CA ASN A 289 32.96 -26.37 -9.93
C ASN A 289 32.21 -25.27 -10.73
N THR A 290 31.95 -24.07 -10.18
CA THR A 290 31.49 -22.94 -11.01
C THR A 290 32.64 -22.01 -11.44
N LYS A 291 32.75 -21.71 -12.75
CA LYS A 291 33.76 -20.78 -13.33
C LYS A 291 33.63 -19.33 -12.82
N ARG A 292 32.50 -18.97 -12.21
CA ARG A 292 32.14 -17.66 -11.62
C ARG A 292 31.72 -17.96 -10.19
N SER A 293 32.29 -17.29 -9.19
CA SER A 293 32.03 -17.61 -7.78
C SER A 293 31.19 -16.52 -7.13
N ALA A 294 30.27 -16.90 -6.24
CA ALA A 294 29.57 -15.97 -5.35
C ALA A 294 30.54 -15.15 -4.45
N TRP A 295 31.82 -15.54 -4.43
CA TRP A 295 32.91 -14.89 -3.70
C TRP A 295 33.72 -13.87 -4.52
N ASP A 296 33.40 -13.66 -5.80
CA ASP A 296 34.18 -12.74 -6.65
C ASP A 296 34.16 -11.31 -6.07
N PHE A 297 33.05 -10.89 -5.45
CA PHE A 297 32.97 -9.58 -4.78
C PHE A 297 33.76 -9.50 -3.46
N VAL A 298 33.98 -10.63 -2.77
CA VAL A 298 34.78 -10.63 -1.54
C VAL A 298 36.27 -10.60 -1.87
N LYS A 299 36.67 -11.36 -2.91
CA LYS A 299 38.07 -11.46 -3.34
C LYS A 299 38.52 -10.23 -4.11
N ASN A 300 37.67 -9.72 -5.00
CA ASN A 300 37.94 -8.59 -5.89
C ASN A 300 36.81 -7.55 -5.78
N PRO A 301 36.65 -6.88 -4.63
CA PRO A 301 35.50 -6.00 -4.36
C PRO A 301 35.42 -4.75 -5.25
N LEU A 302 36.53 -4.39 -5.90
CA LEU A 302 36.62 -3.21 -6.76
C LEU A 302 36.58 -3.55 -8.25
N GLN A 303 36.71 -4.83 -8.62
CA GLN A 303 36.84 -5.25 -10.01
C GLN A 303 35.91 -6.40 -10.31
N ALA A 304 35.02 -6.17 -11.28
CA ALA A 304 34.21 -7.23 -11.86
C ALA A 304 35.11 -8.32 -12.48
N PRO A 305 34.85 -9.62 -12.24
CA PRO A 305 35.56 -10.72 -12.90
C PRO A 305 35.28 -10.82 -14.41
N ASP A 306 34.37 -10.01 -14.93
CA ASP A 306 34.00 -9.94 -16.35
C ASP A 306 33.84 -8.47 -16.78
N LYS A 307 33.54 -8.25 -18.07
CA LYS A 307 33.44 -6.91 -18.67
C LYS A 307 32.13 -6.17 -18.34
N ASN A 308 31.26 -6.72 -17.49
CA ASN A 308 30.00 -6.06 -17.16
C ASN A 308 30.22 -4.89 -16.19
N GLU A 309 29.39 -3.85 -16.33
CA GLU A 309 29.42 -2.67 -15.48
C GLU A 309 29.10 -3.03 -14.01
N THR A 310 29.80 -2.38 -13.08
CA THR A 310 29.47 -2.41 -11.65
C THR A 310 29.02 -1.03 -11.21
N VAL A 311 27.75 -0.92 -10.82
CA VAL A 311 27.14 0.28 -10.23
C VAL A 311 27.33 0.22 -8.72
N VAL A 312 27.85 1.29 -8.12
CA VAL A 312 28.20 1.33 -6.69
C VAL A 312 27.32 2.35 -5.97
N PHE A 313 26.79 1.96 -4.80
CA PHE A 313 26.05 2.83 -3.89
C PHE A 313 26.75 2.86 -2.53
N GLU A 314 27.16 4.05 -2.11
CA GLU A 314 27.67 4.30 -0.75
C GLU A 314 26.61 4.98 0.14
N ASP A 315 25.66 5.69 -0.47
CA ASP A 315 24.48 6.23 0.21
C ASP A 315 23.51 5.11 0.63
N PRO A 316 22.67 5.32 1.68
CA PRO A 316 21.64 4.37 2.06
C PRO A 316 20.63 4.11 0.92
N VAL A 317 20.23 2.86 0.73
CA VAL A 317 19.29 2.47 -0.34
C VAL A 317 18.09 1.71 0.21
N VAL A 318 16.89 2.04 -0.28
CA VAL A 318 15.67 1.25 -0.10
C VAL A 318 15.36 0.46 -1.38
N LEU A 319 15.25 -0.85 -1.28
CA LEU A 319 14.83 -1.75 -2.37
C LEU A 319 13.35 -2.08 -2.23
N ILE A 320 12.54 -1.67 -3.20
CA ILE A 320 11.10 -1.94 -3.26
C ILE A 320 10.85 -2.87 -4.45
N ALA A 321 10.26 -4.04 -4.22
CA ALA A 321 9.90 -4.97 -5.29
C ALA A 321 8.39 -5.13 -5.35
N ARG A 322 7.77 -4.40 -6.29
CA ARG A 322 6.33 -4.24 -6.46
C ARG A 322 5.78 -5.47 -7.17
N ARG A 323 4.78 -6.14 -6.57
CA ARG A 323 4.13 -7.28 -7.24
C ARG A 323 2.90 -6.82 -8.01
N ASP A 324 2.08 -5.99 -7.38
CA ASP A 324 0.89 -5.38 -7.95
C ASP A 324 1.13 -3.85 -8.05
N ASP A 325 2.06 -3.50 -8.93
CA ASP A 325 2.58 -2.16 -9.23
C ASP A 325 1.50 -1.16 -9.72
N HIS A 326 0.31 -1.63 -10.11
CA HIS A 326 -0.80 -0.78 -10.58
C HIS A 326 -1.95 -0.68 -9.61
N ASN A 327 -1.88 -1.41 -8.51
CA ASN A 327 -2.88 -1.36 -7.47
C ASN A 327 -2.46 -0.35 -6.39
N PRO A 328 -3.04 0.86 -6.36
CA PRO A 328 -2.63 1.90 -5.43
C PRO A 328 -2.75 1.47 -3.96
N PHE A 329 -3.62 0.52 -3.63
CA PHE A 329 -3.73 0.02 -2.25
C PHE A 329 -2.43 -0.66 -1.79
N PHE A 330 -1.86 -1.51 -2.63
CA PHE A 330 -0.62 -2.22 -2.32
C PHE A 330 0.60 -1.31 -2.41
N GLN A 331 0.63 -0.38 -3.37
CA GLN A 331 1.73 0.58 -3.46
C GLN A 331 1.77 1.56 -2.27
N ILE A 332 0.61 2.02 -1.78
CA ILE A 332 0.57 2.85 -0.55
C ILE A 332 0.97 2.02 0.68
N SER A 333 0.59 0.74 0.75
CA SER A 333 1.07 -0.18 1.79
C SER A 333 2.61 -0.29 1.77
N TYR A 334 3.23 -0.41 0.58
CA TYR A 334 4.69 -0.39 0.44
C TYR A 334 5.33 0.92 0.93
N ALA A 335 4.74 2.05 0.55
CA ALA A 335 5.19 3.38 0.98
C ALA A 335 5.14 3.52 2.51
N LEU A 336 4.02 3.12 3.13
CA LEU A 336 3.84 3.13 4.58
C LEU A 336 4.85 2.21 5.28
N ASN A 337 4.96 0.97 4.82
CA ASN A 337 5.84 -0.02 5.42
C ASN A 337 7.31 0.42 5.35
N SER A 338 7.72 1.00 4.22
CA SER A 338 9.06 1.56 4.05
C SER A 338 9.28 2.76 4.96
N TRP A 339 8.30 3.66 5.03
CA TRP A 339 8.36 4.83 5.91
C TRP A 339 8.50 4.43 7.39
N ILE A 340 7.72 3.45 7.87
CA ILE A 340 7.84 2.90 9.22
C ILE A 340 9.27 2.43 9.50
N MET A 341 9.87 1.69 8.55
CA MET A 341 11.23 1.21 8.71
C MET A 341 12.25 2.36 8.74
N LEU A 342 12.12 3.38 7.89
CA LEU A 342 13.01 4.54 7.92
C LEU A 342 12.93 5.29 9.26
N GLN A 343 11.72 5.43 9.83
CA GLN A 343 11.55 6.00 11.17
C GLN A 343 12.22 5.12 12.23
N ALA A 344 12.04 3.80 12.17
CA ALA A 344 12.64 2.87 13.13
C ALA A 344 14.18 2.86 13.06
N LEU A 345 14.74 2.94 11.86
CA LEU A 345 16.18 2.95 11.61
C LEU A 345 16.82 4.33 11.83
N GLY A 346 16.02 5.40 11.91
CA GLY A 346 16.51 6.78 12.00
C GLY A 346 17.29 7.23 10.77
N TRP A 347 16.92 6.74 9.59
CA TRP A 347 17.60 7.06 8.33
C TRP A 347 17.28 8.48 7.85
N ASP A 348 18.30 9.18 7.38
CA ASP A 348 18.19 10.50 6.77
C ASP A 348 17.68 10.35 5.32
N VAL A 349 16.39 10.64 5.12
CA VAL A 349 15.74 10.55 3.80
C VAL A 349 16.37 11.46 2.75
N THR A 350 17.05 12.53 3.16
CA THR A 350 17.69 13.48 2.23
C THR A 350 18.93 12.92 1.54
N LYS A 351 19.47 11.80 2.07
CA LYS A 351 20.60 11.04 1.52
C LYS A 351 20.18 9.65 1.03
N THR A 352 18.95 9.25 1.32
CA THR A 352 18.46 7.92 1.00
C THR A 352 18.04 7.85 -0.46
N ARG A 353 18.40 6.77 -1.15
CA ARG A 353 17.98 6.47 -2.51
C ARG A 353 16.95 5.36 -2.51
N VAL A 354 16.09 5.33 -3.53
CA VAL A 354 15.13 4.24 -3.73
C VAL A 354 15.42 3.57 -5.07
N ILE A 355 15.40 2.24 -5.06
CA ILE A 355 15.41 1.42 -6.27
C ILE A 355 14.11 0.63 -6.30
N HIS A 356 13.34 0.75 -7.38
CA HIS A 356 12.29 -0.21 -7.70
C HIS A 356 12.96 -1.47 -8.26
N LEU A 357 13.17 -2.47 -7.42
CA LEU A 357 13.81 -3.76 -7.73
C LEU A 357 12.82 -4.68 -8.45
N ASP A 358 12.28 -4.20 -9.56
CA ASP A 358 11.35 -4.87 -10.44
C ASP A 358 11.40 -4.20 -11.83
N GLY A 359 10.63 -4.73 -12.78
CA GLY A 359 10.37 -4.11 -14.08
C GLY A 359 8.95 -3.57 -14.18
N GLY A 360 8.43 -3.00 -13.08
CA GLY A 360 7.05 -2.56 -12.97
C GLY A 360 6.77 -1.28 -13.77
N TYR A 361 5.53 -1.11 -14.23
CA TYR A 361 5.11 0.09 -14.96
C TYR A 361 5.04 1.31 -14.01
N PRO A 362 5.28 2.53 -14.52
CA PRO A 362 5.12 3.75 -13.74
C PRO A 362 3.72 3.89 -13.14
N SER A 363 3.65 4.36 -11.90
CA SER A 363 2.42 4.57 -11.14
C SER A 363 2.40 5.98 -10.53
N PRO A 364 1.23 6.66 -10.42
CA PRO A 364 1.14 7.91 -9.66
C PRO A 364 1.66 7.80 -8.22
N ILE A 365 1.61 6.60 -7.62
CA ILE A 365 2.13 6.34 -6.27
C ILE A 365 3.66 6.43 -6.20
N ASP A 366 4.38 6.38 -7.32
CA ASP A 366 5.83 6.58 -7.35
C ASP A 366 6.22 7.98 -6.84
N ALA A 367 5.36 8.98 -7.03
CA ALA A 367 5.54 10.31 -6.44
C ALA A 367 5.53 10.28 -4.91
N LEU A 368 4.76 9.37 -4.30
CA LEU A 368 4.72 9.16 -2.85
C LEU A 368 6.01 8.49 -2.36
N HIS A 369 6.48 7.46 -3.07
CA HIS A 369 7.77 6.83 -2.79
C HIS A 369 8.91 7.86 -2.87
N GLN A 370 8.91 8.69 -3.92
CA GLN A 370 9.89 9.76 -4.13
C GLN A 370 9.90 10.73 -2.95
N GLY A 371 8.73 11.30 -2.62
CA GLY A 371 8.62 12.32 -1.59
C GLY A 371 8.90 11.81 -0.17
N LEU A 372 8.46 10.59 0.17
CA LEU A 372 8.61 10.06 1.53
C LEU A 372 9.97 9.43 1.80
N LEU A 373 10.59 8.81 0.79
CA LEU A 373 11.72 7.90 1.00
C LEU A 373 13.03 8.43 0.40
N ALA A 374 12.96 9.27 -0.64
CA ALA A 374 14.14 9.78 -1.34
C ALA A 374 13.93 11.19 -1.94
N PRO A 375 13.48 12.21 -1.18
CA PRO A 375 13.06 13.51 -1.75
C PRO A 375 14.11 14.24 -2.60
N ASN A 376 15.40 13.96 -2.39
CA ASN A 376 16.51 14.60 -3.11
C ASN A 376 17.14 13.73 -4.22
N HIS A 377 16.62 12.53 -4.46
CA HIS A 377 17.19 11.58 -5.40
C HIS A 377 16.09 10.92 -6.23
N ASP A 378 16.20 10.98 -7.55
CA ASP A 378 15.27 10.28 -8.44
C ASP A 378 15.23 8.79 -8.11
N ILE A 379 14.03 8.20 -8.14
CA ILE A 379 13.86 6.74 -8.06
C ILE A 379 14.58 6.08 -9.23
N ILE A 380 15.37 5.06 -8.90
CA ILE A 380 16.09 4.26 -9.89
C ILE A 380 15.21 3.10 -10.33
N ASP A 381 14.90 3.05 -11.62
CA ASP A 381 14.23 1.92 -12.26
C ASP A 381 15.17 0.70 -12.32
N GLY A 382 14.79 -0.39 -11.66
CA GLY A 382 15.56 -1.62 -11.61
C GLY A 382 15.79 -2.26 -12.99
N ALA A 383 14.90 -2.02 -13.97
CA ALA A 383 15.09 -2.51 -15.33
C ALA A 383 16.36 -1.94 -15.97
N THR A 384 16.78 -0.73 -15.58
CA THR A 384 18.03 -0.11 -16.04
C THR A 384 19.29 -0.75 -15.46
N LEU A 385 19.14 -1.56 -14.41
CA LEU A 385 20.21 -2.27 -13.74
C LEU A 385 20.37 -3.72 -14.24
N ILE A 386 19.43 -4.22 -15.05
CA ILE A 386 19.55 -5.55 -15.69
C ILE A 386 20.82 -5.60 -16.55
N GLY A 387 21.58 -6.69 -16.43
CA GLY A 387 22.86 -6.85 -17.11
C GLY A 387 24.05 -6.23 -16.36
N LYS A 388 23.82 -5.56 -15.22
CA LYS A 388 24.87 -4.95 -14.40
C LYS A 388 25.05 -5.71 -13.09
N ARG A 389 26.16 -5.41 -12.40
CA ARG A 389 26.30 -5.71 -10.97
C ARG A 389 26.02 -4.45 -10.17
N VAL A 390 25.35 -4.60 -9.04
CA VAL A 390 25.00 -3.50 -8.15
C VAL A 390 25.62 -3.78 -6.79
N HIS A 391 26.55 -2.92 -6.35
CA HIS A 391 27.28 -3.08 -5.10
C HIS A 391 26.86 -2.00 -4.10
N PHE A 392 26.10 -2.41 -3.09
CA PHE A 392 25.73 -1.59 -1.94
C PHE A 392 26.84 -1.68 -0.90
N ARG A 393 27.79 -0.74 -0.96
CA ARG A 393 28.84 -0.60 0.06
C ARG A 393 28.29 0.04 1.32
N GLY A 394 27.34 0.96 1.16
CA GLY A 394 26.54 1.52 2.24
C GLY A 394 25.43 0.58 2.69
N ASP A 395 24.54 1.10 3.54
CA ASP A 395 23.41 0.36 4.06
C ASP A 395 22.30 0.22 2.99
N VAL A 396 21.68 -0.95 2.91
CA VAL A 396 20.56 -1.21 2.00
C VAL A 396 19.45 -1.98 2.70
N MET A 397 18.22 -1.51 2.60
CA MET A 397 17.03 -2.11 3.19
C MET A 397 16.19 -2.79 2.12
N VAL A 398 15.83 -4.06 2.35
CA VAL A 398 14.74 -4.70 1.60
C VAL A 398 13.42 -4.28 2.25
N ALA A 399 12.62 -3.49 1.55
CA ALA A 399 11.39 -2.93 2.09
C ALA A 399 10.38 -4.04 2.48
N PRO A 400 9.60 -3.85 3.56
CA PRO A 400 8.57 -4.82 3.92
C PRO A 400 7.51 -4.91 2.82
N PHE A 401 7.14 -6.15 2.47
CA PHE A 401 6.31 -6.44 1.31
C PHE A 401 4.92 -5.78 1.37
N GLU A 402 4.41 -5.32 0.24
CA GLU A 402 3.08 -4.67 0.11
C GLU A 402 1.91 -5.46 0.68
N LEU A 403 1.99 -6.80 0.70
CA LEU A 403 0.95 -7.67 1.27
C LEU A 403 1.12 -7.91 2.78
N SER A 404 1.93 -7.09 3.44
CA SER A 404 2.21 -7.16 4.88
C SER A 404 2.12 -5.78 5.55
N GLY A 405 2.41 -5.71 6.84
CA GLY A 405 2.35 -4.46 7.61
C GLY A 405 0.94 -3.99 8.01
N PRO A 406 0.84 -2.84 8.72
CA PRO A 406 -0.39 -2.44 9.42
C PRO A 406 -1.65 -2.33 8.55
N MET A 407 -1.53 -1.86 7.30
CA MET A 407 -2.67 -1.75 6.37
C MET A 407 -3.22 -3.11 5.90
N MET A 408 -2.40 -4.16 5.97
CA MET A 408 -2.73 -5.49 5.44
C MET A 408 -3.23 -6.45 6.50
N GLN A 409 -3.16 -6.05 7.76
CA GLN A 409 -3.60 -6.86 8.88
C GLN A 409 -5.09 -6.57 9.18
N HIS A 410 -5.86 -7.59 9.54
CA HIS A 410 -7.32 -7.53 9.78
C HIS A 410 -8.15 -6.89 8.65
N LEU A 411 -8.05 -7.42 7.43
CA LEU A 411 -8.95 -7.02 6.33
C LEU A 411 -10.38 -7.56 6.47
N ASP A 412 -10.71 -8.17 7.62
CA ASP A 412 -11.99 -8.79 7.97
C ASP A 412 -12.84 -7.87 8.88
N ASN A 413 -13.95 -8.40 9.41
CA ASN A 413 -14.89 -7.63 10.23
C ASN A 413 -14.48 -7.54 11.71
N GLU A 414 -13.33 -8.10 12.09
CA GLU A 414 -12.93 -8.26 13.49
C GLU A 414 -11.78 -7.33 13.88
N GLU A 415 -11.50 -6.28 13.10
CA GLU A 415 -10.48 -5.27 13.45
C GLU A 415 -10.81 -4.62 14.81
N PRO A 416 -9.98 -4.83 15.85
CA PRO A 416 -10.23 -4.27 17.16
C PRO A 416 -9.66 -2.85 17.33
N CYS A 417 -8.85 -2.36 16.37
CA CYS A 417 -8.17 -1.07 16.45
C CYS A 417 -8.91 -0.02 15.64
N PHE A 418 -9.27 1.09 16.28
CA PHE A 418 -10.14 2.10 15.69
C PHE A 418 -9.46 3.46 15.48
N GLU A 419 -8.28 3.66 16.06
CA GLU A 419 -7.51 4.89 15.94
C GLU A 419 -6.03 4.54 15.78
N SER A 420 -5.32 5.30 14.94
CA SER A 420 -3.90 5.10 14.69
C SER A 420 -3.24 6.45 14.43
N GLU A 421 -2.45 6.92 15.39
CA GLU A 421 -1.63 8.11 15.18
C GLU A 421 -0.51 7.87 14.16
N LEU A 422 -0.08 6.62 13.99
CA LEU A 422 0.79 6.22 12.89
C LEU A 422 0.17 6.56 11.53
N MET A 423 -1.09 6.21 11.29
CA MET A 423 -1.76 6.51 10.01
C MET A 423 -2.00 8.01 9.83
N LYS A 424 -2.37 8.72 10.91
CA LYS A 424 -2.56 10.17 10.87
C LYS A 424 -1.26 10.91 10.56
N THR A 425 -0.15 10.48 11.17
CA THR A 425 1.19 11.03 10.91
C THR A 425 1.64 10.71 9.49
N PHE A 426 1.48 9.46 9.04
CA PHE A 426 1.78 9.07 7.67
C PHE A 426 0.97 9.89 6.65
N ARG A 427 -0.34 10.06 6.90
CA ARG A 427 -1.22 10.93 6.10
C ARG A 427 -0.69 12.35 6.05
N ALA A 428 -0.42 12.98 7.20
CA ALA A 428 0.07 14.35 7.26
C ALA A 428 1.39 14.52 6.50
N GLN A 429 2.34 13.59 6.68
CA GLN A 429 3.60 13.60 5.96
C GLN A 429 3.39 13.42 4.45
N SER A 430 2.53 12.48 4.03
CA SER A 430 2.25 12.26 2.61
C SER A 430 1.65 13.49 1.91
N LEU A 431 0.77 14.23 2.59
CA LEU A 431 0.25 15.50 2.08
C LEU A 431 1.37 16.53 1.91
N LEU A 432 2.25 16.67 2.91
CA LEU A 432 3.39 17.58 2.84
C LEU A 432 4.35 17.24 1.70
N THR A 433 4.57 15.96 1.40
CA THR A 433 5.44 15.56 0.29
C THR A 433 4.97 16.03 -1.09
N LEU A 434 3.67 16.31 -1.23
CA LEU A 434 3.09 16.87 -2.45
C LEU A 434 2.69 18.34 -2.26
N ASN A 435 3.33 19.05 -1.33
CA ASN A 435 3.11 20.45 -1.02
C ASN A 435 1.68 20.81 -0.59
N VAL A 436 0.94 19.85 -0.03
CA VAL A 436 -0.36 20.12 0.62
C VAL A 436 -0.11 20.39 2.09
N THR A 437 -0.04 21.68 2.45
CA THR A 437 0.15 22.11 3.85
C THR A 437 -1.14 21.98 4.66
N PRO A 438 -1.07 21.91 6.01
CA PRO A 438 -2.28 21.94 6.85
C PRO A 438 -3.17 23.17 6.61
N ALA A 439 -2.57 24.32 6.27
CA ALA A 439 -3.29 25.53 5.92
C ALA A 439 -4.08 25.35 4.61
N MET A 440 -3.43 24.79 3.58
CA MET A 440 -4.09 24.48 2.31
C MET A 440 -5.18 23.42 2.47
N GLU A 441 -4.95 22.38 3.27
CA GLU A 441 -5.97 21.35 3.56
C GLU A 441 -7.22 21.98 4.21
N ARG A 442 -7.00 22.85 5.22
CA ARG A 442 -8.08 23.62 5.86
C ARG A 442 -8.78 24.53 4.87
N GLU A 443 -8.04 25.22 4.01
CA GLU A 443 -8.61 26.10 2.98
C GLU A 443 -9.49 25.33 2.00
N LEU A 444 -8.97 24.27 1.40
CA LEU A 444 -9.67 23.45 0.41
C LEU A 444 -10.94 22.81 1.00
N GLY A 445 -10.84 22.31 2.22
CA GLY A 445 -11.88 21.49 2.81
C GLY A 445 -12.88 22.23 3.70
N LEU A 446 -12.43 23.22 4.48
CA LEU A 446 -13.15 23.67 5.67
C LEU A 446 -13.41 25.18 5.71
N THR A 447 -12.50 26.01 5.24
CA THR A 447 -12.54 27.46 5.49
C THR A 447 -12.87 28.29 4.25
N THR A 448 -13.32 27.64 3.18
CA THR A 448 -13.77 28.28 1.94
C THR A 448 -15.29 28.21 1.84
N ILE A 449 -15.90 29.31 1.40
CA ILE A 449 -17.32 29.30 1.02
C ILE A 449 -17.44 28.60 -0.33
N ARG A 450 -18.10 27.46 -0.36
CA ARG A 450 -18.20 26.59 -1.56
C ARG A 450 -19.49 25.77 -1.52
N PRO A 451 -19.91 25.14 -2.63
CA PRO A 451 -20.89 24.05 -2.58
C PRO A 451 -20.35 22.84 -1.80
N MET A 452 -21.27 22.01 -1.29
CA MET A 452 -20.93 20.68 -0.78
C MET A 452 -20.48 19.80 -1.95
N ILE A 453 -19.38 19.06 -1.80
CA ILE A 453 -18.85 18.22 -2.89
C ILE A 453 -19.10 16.74 -2.61
N VAL A 454 -19.91 16.10 -3.45
CA VAL A 454 -20.14 14.66 -3.47
C VAL A 454 -19.39 14.06 -4.65
N THR A 455 -18.39 13.22 -4.35
CA THR A 455 -17.50 12.63 -5.35
C THR A 455 -17.74 11.15 -5.48
N VAL A 456 -18.07 10.69 -6.68
CA VAL A 456 -18.01 9.26 -7.04
C VAL A 456 -16.63 8.97 -7.61
N ILE A 457 -15.87 8.07 -6.98
CA ILE A 457 -14.66 7.50 -7.60
C ILE A 457 -15.13 6.41 -8.56
N THR A 458 -15.14 6.73 -9.85
CA THR A 458 -15.68 5.87 -10.89
C THR A 458 -14.73 4.73 -11.22
N ARG A 459 -15.31 3.62 -11.69
CA ARG A 459 -14.58 2.46 -12.22
C ARG A 459 -15.08 2.20 -13.62
N ARG A 460 -14.32 2.66 -14.61
CA ARG A 460 -14.61 2.47 -16.04
C ARG A 460 -13.44 1.80 -16.74
N PRO A 461 -13.65 0.99 -17.79
CA PRO A 461 -12.55 0.46 -18.59
C PRO A 461 -11.67 1.58 -19.14
N TYR A 462 -10.35 1.41 -19.09
CA TYR A 462 -9.36 2.39 -19.53
C TYR A 462 -8.13 1.68 -20.09
N GLY A 463 -7.41 2.29 -21.04
CA GLY A 463 -6.13 1.75 -21.54
C GLY A 463 -6.19 0.31 -22.06
N GLY A 464 -7.35 -0.16 -22.54
CA GLY A 464 -7.59 -1.56 -22.94
C GLY A 464 -7.93 -2.52 -21.80
N ARG A 465 -7.81 -2.09 -20.54
CA ARG A 465 -8.09 -2.90 -19.35
C ARG A 465 -9.60 -3.10 -19.15
N LYS A 466 -10.01 -4.35 -19.01
CA LYS A 466 -11.37 -4.71 -18.59
C LYS A 466 -11.44 -4.69 -17.06
N LEU A 467 -12.36 -3.92 -16.51
CA LEU A 467 -12.55 -3.84 -15.07
C LEU A 467 -13.72 -4.71 -14.59
N GLN A 468 -13.61 -5.10 -13.33
CA GLN A 468 -14.66 -5.73 -12.53
C GLN A 468 -15.08 -4.76 -11.42
N ARG A 469 -16.22 -5.04 -10.77
CA ARG A 469 -16.79 -4.20 -9.71
C ARG A 469 -17.09 -2.79 -10.18
N MET A 470 -17.71 -2.68 -11.34
CA MET A 470 -18.20 -1.42 -11.91
C MET A 470 -19.64 -1.15 -11.46
N TRP A 471 -19.98 0.11 -11.19
CA TRP A 471 -21.36 0.55 -11.02
C TRP A 471 -21.94 0.88 -12.40
N VAL A 472 -22.68 -0.05 -12.99
CA VAL A 472 -23.00 -0.01 -14.42
C VAL A 472 -24.03 1.06 -14.81
N ASN A 473 -24.85 1.50 -13.86
CA ASN A 473 -25.83 2.57 -14.04
C ASN A 473 -25.48 3.83 -13.22
N GLU A 474 -24.19 4.06 -12.96
CA GLU A 474 -23.68 5.25 -12.26
C GLU A 474 -24.19 6.55 -12.88
N ASP A 475 -24.10 6.70 -14.21
CA ASP A 475 -24.52 7.92 -14.93
C ASP A 475 -26.02 8.22 -14.75
N GLU A 476 -26.85 7.17 -14.78
CA GLU A 476 -28.31 7.26 -14.55
C GLU A 476 -28.61 7.76 -13.13
N VAL A 477 -27.99 7.13 -12.13
CA VAL A 477 -28.21 7.50 -10.72
C VAL A 477 -27.68 8.90 -10.43
N MET A 478 -26.49 9.25 -10.93
CA MET A 478 -25.90 10.58 -10.75
C MET A 478 -26.74 11.68 -11.42
N ALA A 479 -27.30 11.43 -12.60
CA ALA A 479 -28.21 12.37 -13.25
C ALA A 479 -29.47 12.62 -12.39
N ASN A 480 -30.07 11.55 -11.84
CA ASN A 480 -31.23 11.67 -10.98
C ASN A 480 -30.91 12.38 -9.66
N MET A 481 -29.75 12.13 -9.05
CA MET A 481 -29.30 12.85 -7.84
C MET A 481 -29.15 14.35 -8.08
N ARG A 482 -28.59 14.77 -9.23
CA ARG A 482 -28.50 16.19 -9.60
C ARG A 482 -29.87 16.84 -9.75
N ILE A 483 -30.87 16.11 -10.24
CA ILE A 483 -32.25 16.60 -10.35
C ILE A 483 -32.89 16.72 -8.96
N GLU A 484 -32.76 15.68 -8.13
CA GLU A 484 -33.35 15.61 -6.78
C GLU A 484 -32.84 16.75 -5.89
N TYR A 485 -31.54 17.03 -5.92
CA TYR A 485 -30.89 18.01 -5.04
C TYR A 485 -30.62 19.37 -5.71
N LYS A 486 -31.22 19.66 -6.87
CA LYS A 486 -31.00 20.91 -7.63
C LYS A 486 -31.24 22.21 -6.86
N GLY A 487 -32.01 22.15 -5.77
CA GLY A 487 -32.32 23.31 -4.92
C GLY A 487 -31.32 23.55 -3.79
N LEU A 488 -30.29 22.71 -3.68
CA LEU A 488 -29.24 22.81 -2.67
C LEU A 488 -27.92 23.24 -3.32
N ASP A 489 -27.04 23.85 -2.53
CA ASP A 489 -25.70 24.24 -2.98
C ASP A 489 -24.75 23.03 -2.91
N VAL A 490 -24.90 22.12 -3.88
CA VAL A 490 -24.18 20.84 -3.93
C VAL A 490 -23.69 20.52 -5.34
N GLU A 491 -22.46 20.01 -5.43
CA GLU A 491 -21.83 19.51 -6.65
C GLU A 491 -21.71 17.98 -6.59
N PHE A 492 -22.31 17.30 -7.57
CA PHE A 492 -22.14 15.87 -7.80
C PHE A 492 -21.16 15.63 -8.95
N ARG A 493 -19.96 15.15 -8.62
CA ARG A 493 -18.90 14.82 -9.59
C ARG A 493 -18.59 13.33 -9.63
N SER A 494 -18.25 12.83 -10.82
CA SER A 494 -17.72 11.48 -11.02
C SER A 494 -16.29 11.62 -11.56
N ILE A 495 -15.33 10.99 -10.89
CA ILE A 495 -13.90 11.19 -11.13
C ILE A 495 -13.23 9.86 -11.40
N ASP A 496 -12.44 9.82 -12.47
CA ASP A 496 -11.55 8.71 -12.81
C ASP A 496 -10.11 9.06 -12.41
N TYR A 497 -9.60 8.37 -11.38
CA TYR A 497 -8.25 8.61 -10.86
C TYR A 497 -7.13 8.12 -11.76
N VAL A 498 -7.42 7.30 -12.76
CA VAL A 498 -6.39 6.77 -13.68
C VAL A 498 -5.62 7.88 -14.38
N ASN A 499 -6.29 8.98 -14.70
CA ASN A 499 -5.70 10.09 -15.44
C ASN A 499 -5.21 11.24 -14.55
N LEU A 500 -5.27 11.07 -13.23
CA LEU A 500 -4.87 12.09 -12.27
C LEU A 500 -3.49 11.79 -11.70
N THR A 501 -2.67 12.83 -11.59
CA THR A 501 -1.48 12.81 -10.74
C THR A 501 -1.87 12.51 -9.30
N LEU A 502 -0.93 12.03 -8.49
CA LEU A 502 -1.24 11.76 -7.08
C LEU A 502 -1.66 13.02 -6.31
N PHE A 503 -1.08 14.18 -6.63
CA PHE A 503 -1.49 15.46 -6.06
C PHE A 503 -2.97 15.76 -6.35
N GLU A 504 -3.41 15.56 -7.59
CA GLU A 504 -4.81 15.76 -7.98
C GLU A 504 -5.74 14.76 -7.30
N GLN A 505 -5.33 13.49 -7.14
CA GLN A 505 -6.10 12.49 -6.38
C GLN A 505 -6.26 12.89 -4.91
N MET A 506 -5.17 13.30 -4.25
CA MET A 506 -5.19 13.78 -2.86
C MET A 506 -6.05 15.04 -2.72
N LYS A 507 -5.86 16.04 -3.59
CA LYS A 507 -6.63 17.29 -3.60
C LYS A 507 -8.13 17.01 -3.78
N THR A 508 -8.49 16.17 -4.74
CA THR A 508 -9.88 15.77 -4.97
C THR A 508 -10.48 15.15 -3.70
N THR A 509 -9.75 14.25 -3.05
CA THR A 509 -10.22 13.59 -1.82
C THR A 509 -10.39 14.56 -0.67
N ILE A 510 -9.45 15.52 -0.50
CA ILE A 510 -9.54 16.55 0.53
C ILE A 510 -10.76 17.45 0.30
N GLU A 511 -11.02 17.87 -0.93
CA GLU A 511 -12.17 18.72 -1.27
C GLU A 511 -13.52 18.02 -1.02
N SER A 512 -13.59 16.70 -1.15
CA SER A 512 -14.82 15.93 -1.00
C SER A 512 -15.39 15.98 0.42
N ASP A 513 -16.68 16.29 0.55
CA ASP A 513 -17.44 16.13 1.80
C ASP A 513 -18.04 14.72 1.89
N MET A 514 -18.41 14.16 0.74
CA MET A 514 -18.75 12.75 0.60
C MET A 514 -17.97 12.09 -0.53
N VAL A 515 -17.52 10.86 -0.30
CA VAL A 515 -16.90 10.00 -1.30
C VAL A 515 -17.73 8.74 -1.44
N ILE A 516 -18.11 8.39 -2.67
CA ILE A 516 -18.85 7.18 -2.99
C ILE A 516 -17.97 6.35 -3.93
N SER A 517 -17.79 5.06 -3.68
CA SER A 517 -17.09 4.21 -4.63
C SER A 517 -17.48 2.75 -4.52
N MET A 518 -17.37 2.03 -5.63
CA MET A 518 -17.31 0.57 -5.62
C MET A 518 -16.06 0.08 -4.88
N HIS A 519 -16.20 -1.00 -4.09
CA HIS A 519 -15.07 -1.65 -3.43
C HIS A 519 -13.94 -1.95 -4.43
N GLY A 520 -12.78 -1.35 -4.19
CA GLY A 520 -11.53 -1.72 -4.85
C GLY A 520 -10.48 -0.62 -4.80
N ALA A 521 -9.33 -0.92 -5.41
CA ALA A 521 -8.06 -0.23 -5.18
C ALA A 521 -8.12 1.30 -5.05
N GLY A 522 -8.78 2.01 -5.98
CA GLY A 522 -8.88 3.47 -5.97
C GLY A 522 -9.47 4.08 -4.69
N LEU A 523 -10.31 3.34 -3.95
CA LEU A 523 -10.87 3.80 -2.67
C LEU A 523 -9.81 3.95 -1.57
N VAL A 524 -8.58 3.45 -1.75
CA VAL A 524 -7.47 3.69 -0.80
C VAL A 524 -7.21 5.16 -0.56
N ASN A 525 -7.56 6.02 -1.52
CA ASN A 525 -7.44 7.47 -1.40
C ASN A 525 -8.13 8.03 -0.14
N VAL A 526 -9.09 7.32 0.46
CA VAL A 526 -9.71 7.71 1.74
C VAL A 526 -8.69 7.90 2.87
N ILE A 527 -7.47 7.36 2.76
CA ILE A 527 -6.38 7.68 3.69
C ILE A 527 -6.07 9.19 3.73
N TRP A 528 -6.34 9.93 2.65
CA TRP A 528 -6.18 11.38 2.58
C TRP A 528 -7.49 12.15 2.82
N ALA A 529 -8.60 11.46 3.04
CA ALA A 529 -9.86 12.12 3.38
C ALA A 529 -9.68 12.96 4.64
N ARG A 530 -10.48 14.03 4.73
CA ARG A 530 -10.55 14.81 5.96
C ARG A 530 -11.27 13.98 7.03
N PRO A 531 -10.92 14.16 8.31
CA PRO A 531 -11.78 13.77 9.40
C PRO A 531 -13.24 14.15 9.13
N MET A 532 -14.13 13.19 9.37
CA MET A 532 -15.58 13.27 9.14
C MET A 532 -16.05 13.43 7.69
N THR A 533 -15.17 13.32 6.68
CA THR A 533 -15.63 13.04 5.32
C THR A 533 -16.50 11.78 5.35
N THR A 534 -17.69 11.83 4.76
CA THR A 534 -18.56 10.65 4.69
C THR A 534 -18.13 9.76 3.53
N VAL A 535 -17.89 8.49 3.78
CA VAL A 535 -17.46 7.52 2.77
C VAL A 535 -18.53 6.45 2.62
N VAL A 536 -19.08 6.31 1.43
CA VAL A 536 -20.01 5.25 1.07
C VAL A 536 -19.27 4.23 0.20
N GLU A 537 -19.08 3.04 0.75
CA GLU A 537 -18.47 1.93 0.03
C GLU A 537 -19.53 0.97 -0.49
N ILE A 538 -19.57 0.82 -1.81
CA ILE A 538 -20.50 -0.06 -2.51
C ILE A 538 -19.84 -1.43 -2.71
N PHE A 539 -20.45 -2.47 -2.12
CA PHE A 539 -19.96 -3.85 -2.22
C PHE A 539 -20.81 -4.69 -3.17
N PRO A 540 -20.21 -5.66 -3.89
CA PRO A 540 -20.91 -6.89 -4.24
C PRO A 540 -21.46 -7.57 -2.98
N LYS A 541 -22.64 -8.17 -3.04
CA LYS A 541 -23.38 -8.65 -1.85
C LYS A 541 -22.55 -9.55 -0.95
N GLU A 542 -21.86 -10.51 -1.56
CA GLU A 542 -21.09 -11.56 -0.88
C GLU A 542 -19.61 -11.20 -0.71
N ARG A 543 -19.23 -9.93 -0.92
CA ARG A 543 -17.86 -9.48 -0.75
C ARG A 543 -17.64 -8.94 0.67
N PHE A 544 -16.90 -9.71 1.47
CA PHE A 544 -16.61 -9.39 2.87
C PHE A 544 -15.14 -8.99 3.06
N ARG A 545 -14.81 -7.71 2.85
CA ARG A 545 -13.52 -7.14 3.28
C ARG A 545 -13.66 -5.68 3.65
N TRP A 546 -13.07 -5.31 4.78
CA TRP A 546 -13.31 -4.02 5.42
C TRP A 546 -12.04 -3.18 5.58
N GLY A 547 -11.02 -3.40 4.75
CA GLY A 547 -9.77 -2.61 4.80
C GLY A 547 -10.01 -1.10 4.69
N TYR A 548 -10.94 -0.65 3.84
CA TYR A 548 -11.24 0.78 3.70
C TYR A 548 -12.05 1.35 4.88
N ARG A 549 -12.90 0.53 5.52
CA ARG A 549 -13.50 0.87 6.81
C ARG A 549 -12.41 1.13 7.83
N ASN A 550 -11.43 0.23 7.95
CA ASN A 550 -10.34 0.35 8.91
C ASN A 550 -9.49 1.60 8.64
N LEU A 551 -9.16 1.87 7.37
CA LEU A 551 -8.51 3.13 6.98
C LEU A 551 -9.33 4.34 7.43
N CYS A 552 -10.65 4.32 7.22
CA CYS A 552 -11.50 5.41 7.68
C CYS A 552 -11.56 5.55 9.19
N GLN A 553 -11.56 4.46 9.94
CA GLN A 553 -11.45 4.50 11.39
C GLN A 553 -10.15 5.21 11.81
N PHE A 554 -9.02 4.82 11.21
CA PHE A 554 -7.71 5.40 11.53
C PHE A 554 -7.60 6.90 11.24
N VAL A 555 -8.09 7.35 10.08
CA VAL A 555 -8.01 8.77 9.69
C VAL A 555 -9.22 9.61 10.13
N GLY A 556 -10.23 8.95 10.69
CA GLY A 556 -11.42 9.58 11.25
C GLY A 556 -12.52 9.93 10.25
N CYS A 557 -12.58 9.31 9.06
CA CYS A 557 -13.76 9.44 8.18
C CYS A 557 -14.95 8.62 8.68
N ASP A 558 -16.15 9.04 8.26
CA ASP A 558 -17.40 8.37 8.61
C ASP A 558 -17.81 7.39 7.51
N TRP A 559 -17.57 6.10 7.73
CA TRP A 559 -17.72 5.06 6.72
C TRP A 559 -19.06 4.34 6.81
N HIS A 560 -19.66 4.07 5.65
CA HIS A 560 -20.93 3.37 5.49
C HIS A 560 -20.85 2.34 4.36
N GLU A 561 -21.33 1.12 4.58
CA GLU A 561 -21.45 0.13 3.52
C GLU A 561 -22.81 0.15 2.83
N PHE A 562 -22.80 -0.03 1.50
CA PHE A 562 -23.99 -0.28 0.70
C PHE A 562 -23.88 -1.61 -0.06
N ARG A 563 -24.75 -2.57 0.29
CA ARG A 563 -24.83 -3.91 -0.33
C ARG A 563 -26.08 -4.14 -1.18
N GLY A 564 -27.01 -3.18 -1.21
CA GLY A 564 -28.25 -3.25 -2.01
C GLY A 564 -28.02 -3.32 -3.52
N GLY A 565 -29.07 -3.44 -4.34
CA GLY A 565 -28.98 -3.53 -5.80
C GLY A 565 -28.79 -4.96 -6.32
N GLN A 566 -28.43 -5.08 -7.61
CA GLN A 566 -28.23 -6.35 -8.30
C GLN A 566 -26.76 -6.54 -8.69
N ASP A 567 -26.18 -7.67 -8.28
CA ASP A 567 -24.87 -8.12 -8.74
C ASP A 567 -24.98 -8.71 -10.16
N LEU A 568 -24.11 -8.26 -11.06
CA LEU A 568 -24.08 -8.60 -12.47
C LEU A 568 -22.75 -9.28 -12.85
N GLY A 569 -22.81 -10.22 -13.79
CA GLY A 569 -21.65 -10.96 -14.31
C GLY A 569 -21.78 -12.46 -14.08
N GLU A 570 -21.00 -13.23 -14.84
CA GLU A 570 -21.02 -14.70 -14.80
C GLU A 570 -20.23 -15.26 -13.60
N GLY A 571 -20.41 -16.55 -13.30
CA GLY A 571 -19.71 -17.28 -12.24
C GLY A 571 -20.18 -17.00 -10.81
N GLY A 572 -19.59 -17.68 -9.83
CA GLY A 572 -19.95 -17.52 -8.40
C GLY A 572 -19.05 -16.54 -7.63
N THR A 573 -17.98 -16.02 -8.23
CA THR A 573 -16.97 -15.23 -7.50
C THR A 573 -17.48 -13.82 -7.18
N PRO A 574 -17.65 -13.44 -5.90
CA PRO A 574 -18.20 -12.12 -5.56
C PRO A 574 -17.29 -10.96 -6.03
N ASN A 575 -15.98 -11.21 -6.10
CA ASN A 575 -15.00 -10.19 -6.48
C ASN A 575 -15.09 -9.75 -7.94
N SER A 576 -15.74 -10.53 -8.82
CA SER A 576 -15.89 -10.18 -10.24
C SER A 576 -17.18 -9.44 -10.57
N LYS A 577 -18.11 -9.31 -9.61
CA LYS A 577 -19.45 -8.80 -9.86
C LYS A 577 -19.47 -7.29 -10.07
N ASN A 578 -20.03 -6.87 -11.19
CA ASN A 578 -20.48 -5.50 -11.41
C ASN A 578 -21.81 -5.28 -10.68
N LYS A 579 -22.28 -4.03 -10.63
CA LYS A 579 -23.45 -3.68 -9.85
C LYS A 579 -24.38 -2.75 -10.60
N ARG A 580 -25.67 -3.09 -10.66
CA ARG A 580 -26.75 -2.18 -11.04
C ARG A 580 -27.55 -1.85 -9.79
N ILE A 581 -27.75 -0.57 -9.51
CA ILE A 581 -28.43 -0.10 -8.28
C ILE A 581 -29.70 0.66 -8.69
N PRO A 582 -30.90 0.13 -8.37
CA PRO A 582 -32.15 0.87 -8.56
C PRO A 582 -32.12 2.22 -7.81
N TYR A 583 -32.65 3.27 -8.42
CA TYR A 583 -32.55 4.63 -7.87
C TYR A 583 -33.32 4.79 -6.56
N ASP A 584 -34.50 4.19 -6.44
CA ASP A 584 -35.34 4.17 -5.25
C ASP A 584 -34.65 3.46 -4.06
N GLU A 585 -34.02 2.32 -4.32
CA GLU A 585 -33.23 1.60 -3.32
C GLU A 585 -32.01 2.42 -2.89
N TRP A 586 -31.30 3.02 -3.85
CA TRP A 586 -30.18 3.92 -3.55
C TRP A 586 -30.62 5.07 -2.66
N MET A 587 -31.71 5.75 -3.00
CA MET A 587 -32.20 6.92 -2.26
C MET A 587 -32.71 6.57 -0.86
N SER A 588 -33.28 5.39 -0.67
CA SER A 588 -33.68 4.90 0.66
C SER A 588 -32.49 4.80 1.63
N PHE A 589 -31.30 4.49 1.12
CA PHE A 589 -30.05 4.47 1.89
C PHE A 589 -29.34 5.83 1.93
N PHE A 590 -29.16 6.46 0.77
CA PHE A 590 -28.30 7.63 0.61
C PHE A 590 -28.95 8.91 1.15
N HIS A 591 -30.27 9.09 1.01
CA HIS A 591 -30.92 10.35 1.36
C HIS A 591 -30.79 10.72 2.84
N PRO A 592 -31.01 9.81 3.82
CA PRO A 592 -30.80 10.12 5.23
C PRO A 592 -29.34 10.53 5.53
N LEU A 593 -28.36 9.81 4.98
CA LEU A 593 -26.93 10.10 5.14
C LEU A 593 -26.54 11.45 4.54
N PHE A 594 -27.06 11.74 3.35
CA PHE A 594 -26.84 13.01 2.67
C PHE A 594 -27.40 14.17 3.48
N ARG A 595 -28.64 14.07 3.99
CA ARG A 595 -29.25 15.15 4.79
C ARG A 595 -28.46 15.46 6.05
N GLN A 596 -27.98 14.43 6.74
CA GLN A 596 -27.12 14.59 7.92
C GLN A 596 -25.82 15.32 7.55
N SER A 597 -25.16 14.87 6.48
CA SER A 597 -23.89 15.41 6.01
C SER A 597 -24.03 16.86 5.52
N TYR A 598 -25.09 17.15 4.76
CA TYR A 598 -25.40 18.48 4.22
C TYR A 598 -25.78 19.45 5.34
N GLY A 599 -26.52 19.02 6.36
CA GLY A 599 -26.82 19.84 7.54
C GLY A 599 -25.55 20.29 8.26
N ALA A 600 -24.65 19.35 8.58
CA ALA A 600 -23.36 19.65 9.21
C ALA A 600 -22.44 20.49 8.30
N PHE A 601 -22.57 20.37 6.98
CA PHE A 601 -21.89 21.23 6.02
C PHE A 601 -22.43 22.67 6.05
N GLU A 602 -23.74 22.86 5.97
CA GLU A 602 -24.37 24.19 5.98
C GLU A 602 -24.17 24.93 7.29
N GLU A 603 -24.14 24.24 8.44
CA GLU A 603 -23.77 24.84 9.72
C GLU A 603 -22.39 25.50 9.65
N ARG A 604 -21.40 24.81 9.08
CA ARG A 604 -20.04 25.34 8.87
C ARG A 604 -20.02 26.49 7.86
N GLN A 605 -20.75 26.36 6.75
CA GLN A 605 -20.83 27.43 5.74
C GLN A 605 -21.52 28.70 6.28
N THR A 606 -22.50 28.56 7.17
CA THR A 606 -23.21 29.67 7.82
C THR A 606 -22.27 30.48 8.71
N VAL A 607 -21.37 29.82 9.44
CA VAL A 607 -20.30 30.49 10.20
C VAL A 607 -19.41 31.30 9.26
N LEU A 608 -18.95 30.72 8.15
CA LEU A 608 -18.08 31.40 7.18
C LEU A 608 -18.75 32.58 6.48
N ARG A 609 -20.07 32.51 6.25
CA ARG A 609 -20.88 33.62 5.71
C ARG A 609 -21.12 34.73 6.74
N GLY A 610 -20.70 34.56 7.99
CA GLY A 610 -20.95 35.51 9.08
C GLY A 610 -22.41 35.56 9.51
N GLN A 611 -23.15 34.47 9.29
CA GLN A 611 -24.57 34.31 9.56
C GLN A 611 -24.84 33.45 10.81
N ALA A 612 -23.79 32.96 11.47
CA ALA A 612 -23.93 32.25 12.74
C ALA A 612 -24.47 33.19 13.81
N SER A 613 -25.57 32.77 14.44
CA SER A 613 -26.30 33.51 15.48
C SER A 613 -25.56 33.53 16.80
#